data_AF-A0A6G2DQX3-F1
#
_entry.id   AF-A0A6G2DQX3-F1
#
_cell.length_a   1.000
_cell.length_b   1.000
_cell.length_c   1.000
_cell.angle_alpha   90.00
_cell.angle_beta   90.00
_cell.angle_gamma   90.00
#
_symmetry.space_group_name_H-M   'P 1'
#
loop_
_entity.id
_entity.type
_entity.pdbx_description
1 polymer ?
#
loop_
_entity_poly.entity_id
_entity_poly.type
_entity_poly.pdbx_seq_one_letter_code
_entity_poly.pdbx_strand_id
1 'polypeptide(L)'
;VNIYEAHAGSWKRNPDGSPYTFSQLKDELIPYLVEMNYTHIEFMPLMAHPLGLSWGYQLMGYFAFEHSYGRPEEFQDFVEECHINNIGVIVD
;
A
#
# COMPACT_ATOMS: atom_id res chain seq x y z
N VAL A 1 10.02 5.13 16.53
CA VAL A 1 9.56 4.75 15.18
C VAL A 1 8.88 3.40 15.32
N ASN A 2 7.55 3.37 15.18
CA ASN A 2 6.70 2.18 15.23
C ASN A 2 6.06 2.00 13.85
N ILE A 3 6.40 0.89 13.19
CA ILE A 3 6.12 0.65 11.77
C ILE A 3 5.08 -0.48 11.67
N TYR A 4 4.04 -0.24 10.88
CA TYR A 4 3.14 -1.29 10.43
C TYR A 4 3.58 -1.74 9.03
N GLU A 5 4.20 -2.91 8.95
CA GLU A 5 4.60 -3.52 7.68
C GLU A 5 3.39 -4.19 7.02
N ALA A 6 3.17 -3.95 5.74
CA ALA A 6 2.03 -4.48 5.01
C ALA A 6 2.36 -4.85 3.55
N HIS A 7 1.74 -5.94 3.08
CA HIS A 7 1.64 -6.26 1.66
C HIS A 7 0.30 -5.74 1.12
N ALA A 8 0.35 -4.73 0.24
CA ALA A 8 -0.84 -4.05 -0.28
C ALA A 8 -1.88 -5.02 -0.88
N GLY A 9 -1.41 -6.04 -1.63
CA GLY A 9 -2.29 -7.01 -2.30
C GLY A 9 -2.94 -8.06 -1.39
N SER A 10 -2.60 -8.12 -0.11
CA SER A 10 -3.15 -9.13 0.81
C SER A 10 -3.65 -8.58 2.13
N TRP A 11 -3.49 -7.28 2.40
CA TRP A 11 -4.00 -6.66 3.62
C TRP A 11 -5.53 -6.80 3.74
N LYS A 12 -6.26 -6.49 2.66
CA LYS A 12 -7.71 -6.73 2.55
C LYS A 12 -8.10 -6.98 1.10
N ARG A 13 -9.21 -7.71 0.90
CA ARG A 13 -9.73 -8.08 -0.42
C ARG A 13 -11.19 -7.71 -0.57
N ASN A 14 -11.58 -7.37 -1.78
CA ASN A 14 -12.97 -7.18 -2.17
C ASN A 14 -13.72 -8.52 -2.20
N PRO A 15 -15.07 -8.51 -2.20
CA PRO A 15 -15.87 -9.73 -2.25
C PRO A 15 -15.61 -10.61 -3.49
N ASP A 16 -15.14 -10.02 -4.59
CA ASP A 16 -14.75 -10.72 -5.82
C ASP A 16 -13.33 -11.32 -5.76
N GLY A 17 -12.62 -11.12 -4.64
CA GLY A 17 -11.27 -11.63 -4.40
C GLY A 17 -10.15 -10.73 -4.92
N SER A 18 -10.47 -9.61 -5.59
CA SER A 18 -9.49 -8.59 -5.98
C SER A 18 -8.87 -7.90 -4.75
N PRO A 19 -7.60 -7.48 -4.82
CA PRO A 19 -6.99 -6.69 -3.75
C PRO A 19 -7.63 -5.31 -3.65
N TYR A 20 -7.47 -4.67 -2.50
CA TYR A 20 -7.85 -3.27 -2.35
C TYR A 20 -6.94 -2.38 -3.19
N THR A 21 -7.53 -1.36 -3.85
CA THR A 21 -6.76 -0.30 -4.50
C THR A 21 -6.21 0.70 -3.48
N PHE A 22 -5.28 1.56 -3.89
CA PHE A 22 -4.75 2.62 -3.03
C PHE A 22 -5.86 3.56 -2.51
N SER A 23 -6.89 3.83 -3.31
CA SER A 23 -8.05 4.60 -2.82
C SER A 23 -8.79 3.88 -1.70
N GLN A 24 -8.96 2.56 -1.80
CA GLN A 24 -9.64 1.78 -0.75
C GLN A 24 -8.75 1.62 0.50
N LEU A 25 -7.44 1.45 0.31
CA LEU A 25 -6.47 1.45 1.39
C LEU A 25 -6.44 2.80 2.11
N LYS A 26 -6.52 3.92 1.39
CA LYS A 26 -6.60 5.25 2.00
C LYS A 26 -7.79 5.34 2.96
N ASP A 27 -8.96 4.88 2.52
CA ASP A 27 -10.20 5.00 3.29
C ASP A 27 -10.29 4.03 4.48
N GLU A 28 -9.55 2.91 4.46
CA GLU A 28 -9.64 1.87 5.50
C GLU A 28 -8.35 1.66 6.32
N LEU A 29 -7.18 1.63 5.68
CA LEU A 29 -5.91 1.36 6.34
C LEU A 29 -5.44 2.57 7.15
N ILE A 30 -5.56 3.79 6.62
CA ILE A 30 -5.09 4.99 7.34
C ILE A 30 -5.83 5.19 8.67
N PRO A 31 -7.18 5.12 8.72
CA PRO A 31 -7.90 5.20 10.00
C PRO A 31 -7.47 4.11 11.00
N TYR A 32 -7.24 2.88 10.52
CA TYR A 32 -6.74 1.78 11.35
C TYR A 32 -5.36 2.09 11.94
N LEU A 33 -4.44 2.62 11.13
CA LEU A 33 -3.09 2.99 11.60
C LEU A 33 -3.14 4.07 12.68
N VAL A 34 -4.01 5.07 12.49
CA VAL A 34 -4.22 6.15 13.47
C VAL A 34 -4.81 5.60 14.76
N GLU A 35 -5.87 4.79 14.69
CA GLU A 35 -6.50 4.16 15.86
C GLU A 35 -5.51 3.32 16.67
N MET A 36 -4.64 2.59 15.96
CA MET A 36 -3.63 1.73 16.55
C MET A 36 -2.35 2.46 16.96
N ASN A 37 -2.26 3.78 16.76
CA ASN A 37 -1.10 4.62 17.10
C ASN A 37 0.22 4.18 16.44
N TYR A 38 0.17 3.72 15.19
CA TYR A 38 1.36 3.54 14.37
C TYR A 38 1.91 4.90 13.92
N THR A 39 3.22 4.96 13.69
CA THR A 39 3.87 6.19 13.22
C THR A 39 4.23 6.14 11.74
N HIS A 40 4.36 4.94 11.19
CA HIS A 40 4.75 4.70 9.80
C HIS A 40 4.02 3.46 9.27
N ILE A 41 3.77 3.46 7.98
CA ILE A 41 3.50 2.26 7.21
C ILE A 41 4.71 1.94 6.33
N GLU A 42 5.08 0.67 6.26
CA GLU A 42 6.08 0.16 5.34
C GLU A 42 5.42 -0.83 4.40
N PHE A 43 5.43 -0.52 3.11
CA PHE A 43 4.94 -1.42 2.10
C PHE A 43 6.08 -2.31 1.59
N MET A 44 5.77 -3.61 1.52
CA MET A 44 6.48 -4.51 0.60
C MET A 44 6.42 -3.96 -0.83
N PRO A 45 7.33 -4.37 -1.75
CA PRO A 45 7.49 -3.68 -3.03
C PRO A 45 6.18 -3.51 -3.81
N LEU A 46 5.87 -2.24 -4.13
CA LEU A 46 4.65 -1.85 -4.84
C LEU A 46 4.81 -1.87 -6.37
N MET A 47 6.05 -1.97 -6.84
CA MET A 47 6.39 -1.89 -8.26
C MET A 47 5.94 -3.12 -9.04
N ALA A 48 5.77 -2.96 -10.35
CA ALA A 48 5.26 -4.00 -11.23
C ALA A 48 6.14 -5.25 -11.19
N HIS A 49 5.50 -6.40 -10.96
CA HIS A 49 6.12 -7.71 -10.81
C HIS A 49 5.22 -8.80 -11.44
N PRO A 50 5.78 -9.86 -12.05
CA PRO A 50 5.01 -10.86 -12.79
C PRO A 50 4.42 -11.96 -11.92
N LEU A 51 4.91 -12.13 -10.69
CA LEU A 51 4.56 -13.23 -9.81
C LEU A 51 4.18 -12.70 -8.42
N GLY A 52 2.89 -12.76 -8.06
CA GLY A 52 2.44 -12.32 -6.74
C GLY A 52 3.07 -13.10 -5.56
N LEU A 53 3.49 -14.35 -5.78
CA LEU A 53 4.22 -15.16 -4.77
C LEU A 53 5.63 -14.65 -4.49
N SER A 54 6.17 -13.75 -5.32
CA SER A 54 7.44 -13.07 -5.01
C SER A 54 7.28 -11.97 -3.96
N TRP A 55 6.04 -11.66 -3.55
CA TRP A 55 5.68 -10.54 -2.69
C TRP A 55 6.17 -9.18 -3.20
N GLY A 56 6.39 -9.08 -4.52
CA GLY A 56 6.91 -7.88 -5.17
C GLY A 56 8.43 -7.88 -5.38
N TYR A 57 9.21 -8.76 -4.75
CA TYR A 57 10.67 -8.71 -4.85
C TYR A 57 11.24 -9.15 -6.22
N GLN A 58 10.43 -9.78 -7.08
CA GLN A 58 10.83 -10.06 -8.48
C GLN A 58 10.30 -8.98 -9.42
N LEU A 59 10.94 -7.80 -9.36
CA LEU A 59 10.53 -6.63 -10.13
C LEU A 59 10.75 -6.78 -11.64
N MET A 60 9.82 -6.25 -12.43
CA MET A 60 9.96 -6.09 -13.88
C MET A 60 9.77 -4.64 -14.36
N GLY A 61 9.08 -3.80 -13.57
CA GLY A 61 8.87 -2.39 -13.88
C GLY A 61 9.19 -1.48 -12.70
N TYR A 62 10.43 -0.99 -12.62
CA TYR A 62 10.92 -0.16 -11.52
C TYR A 62 10.23 1.21 -11.38
N PHE A 63 9.60 1.70 -12.45
CA PHE A 63 8.96 3.02 -12.50
C PHE A 63 7.43 2.94 -12.65
N ALA A 64 6.85 1.76 -12.44
CA ALA A 64 5.40 1.54 -12.53
C ALA A 64 4.95 0.69 -11.35
N PHE A 65 3.77 0.99 -10.81
CA PHE A 65 3.14 0.15 -9.80
C PHE A 65 2.59 -1.15 -10.41
N GLU A 66 2.39 -2.14 -9.56
CA GLU A 66 1.56 -3.30 -9.87
C GLU A 66 0.12 -2.83 -10.18
N HIS A 67 -0.43 -3.30 -11.30
CA HIS A 67 -1.65 -2.76 -11.89
C HIS A 67 -2.93 -2.95 -11.06
N SER A 68 -2.97 -3.96 -10.19
CA SER A 68 -4.14 -4.28 -9.37
C SER A 68 -4.33 -3.33 -8.18
N TYR A 69 -3.31 -2.54 -7.84
CA TYR A 69 -3.40 -1.54 -6.76
C TYR A 69 -4.05 -0.23 -7.18
N GLY A 70 -4.37 -0.05 -8.47
CA GLY A 70 -5.00 1.16 -8.98
C GLY A 70 -4.02 2.05 -9.74
N ARG A 71 -4.28 3.36 -9.73
CA ARG A 71 -3.52 4.34 -10.54
C ARG A 71 -2.46 5.08 -9.73
N PRO A 72 -1.40 5.60 -10.36
CA PRO A 72 -0.37 6.38 -9.66
C PRO A 72 -0.91 7.57 -8.88
N GLU A 73 -1.95 8.24 -9.38
CA GLU A 73 -2.61 9.36 -8.68
C GLU A 73 -3.25 8.91 -7.36
N GLU A 74 -3.79 7.69 -7.30
CA GLU A 74 -4.40 7.15 -6.08
C GLU A 74 -3.35 6.83 -5.01
N PHE A 75 -2.12 6.49 -5.41
CA PHE A 75 -1.01 6.36 -4.46
C PHE A 75 -0.53 7.72 -3.95
N GLN A 76 -0.51 8.75 -4.80
CA GLN A 76 -0.18 10.11 -4.36
C GLN A 76 -1.19 10.60 -3.31
N ASP A 77 -2.49 10.38 -3.55
CA ASP A 77 -3.55 10.70 -2.60
C ASP A 77 -3.41 9.90 -1.29
N PHE A 78 -3.04 8.61 -1.36
CA PHE A 78 -2.77 7.79 -0.17
C PHE A 78 -1.62 8.36 0.66
N VAL A 79 -0.49 8.71 0.02
CA VAL A 79 0.69 9.24 0.70
C VAL A 79 0.39 10.60 1.33
N GLU A 80 -0.32 11.48 0.63
CA GLU A 80 -0.73 12.78 1.17
C GLU A 80 -1.64 12.62 2.39
N GLU A 81 -2.63 11.71 2.33
CA GLU A 81 -3.51 11.44 3.47
C GLU A 81 -2.73 10.87 4.66
N CYS A 82 -1.75 9.99 4.43
CA CYS A 82 -0.83 9.54 5.48
C CYS A 82 -0.11 10.73 6.14
N HIS A 83 0.43 11.65 5.35
CA HIS A 83 1.13 12.82 5.87
C HIS A 83 0.23 13.76 6.68
N ILE A 84 -1.00 14.00 6.23
CA ILE A 84 -2.01 14.78 6.98
C ILE A 84 -2.26 14.15 8.36
N ASN A 85 -2.24 12.82 8.44
CA ASN A 85 -2.42 12.05 9.68
C ASN A 85 -1.10 11.79 10.45
N ASN A 86 0.00 12.45 10.08
CA ASN A 86 1.34 12.26 10.68
C ASN A 86 1.88 10.81 10.61
N ILE A 87 1.53 10.08 9.55
CA ILE A 87 2.03 8.74 9.25
C ILE A 87 3.09 8.86 8.14
N GLY A 88 4.30 8.37 8.40
CA GLY A 88 5.33 8.25 7.37
C GLY A 88 5.08 7.04 6.47
N VAL A 89 5.47 7.12 5.19
CA VAL A 89 5.36 6.01 4.24
C VAL A 89 6.75 5.56 3.80
N ILE A 90 7.01 4.26 3.91
CA ILE A 90 8.23 3.58 3.47
C ILE A 90 7.85 2.56 2.40
N VAL A 91 8.70 2.40 1.39
CA VAL A 91 8.55 1.40 0.33
C VAL A 91 9.87 0.66 0.18
N ASP A 92 9.78 -0.67 0.20
CA ASP A 92 10.90 -1.59 -0.07
C ASP A 92 11.48 -1.49 -1.49
#